data_AF-A0A6F9Y885-F1
#
_entry.id   AF-A0A6F9Y885-F1
#
_cell.length_a   1.000
_cell.length_b   1.000
_cell.length_c   1.000
_cell.angle_alpha   90.00
_cell.angle_beta   90.00
_cell.angle_gamma   90.00
#
_symmetry.space_group_name_H-M   'P 1'
#
loop_
_entity.id
_entity.type
_entity.pdbx_description
1 polymer ?
#
loop_
_entity_poly.entity_id
_entity_poly.type
_entity_poly.pdbx_seq_one_letter_code
_entity_poly.pdbx_strand_id
1 'polypeptide(L)'
;MTTFMTNWGYTMQQSYQAFSPQNPGHFRGITIPTGVYPNGPTPLAINEPANKQTATWSDDGTGPKNTYNIVASYIYHNDLGAIDVYAYLFAFYNGKPVALVTGQTEGNSEGTAVFKETANPDVKAAFAQIAAGKGIPAKYASPKQKVEANTKMTTDLALRVFWSAKKAEDANWGLDNVTRLYFHDVSNHHVYDNDTIDAVFPANTYMVGQSIAGANDVAFQLIGNNKAKVYYLPGSFMMSADGDPNDIVNNAMAHPQEVEILNVDTATLDGLKAKLNQ
;
A
#
# COMPACT_ATOMS: atom_id res chain seq x y z
N MET A 1 11.42 -15.57 1.34
CA MET A 1 10.65 -14.67 2.24
C MET A 1 9.97 -13.55 1.47
N THR A 2 10.69 -12.81 0.62
CA THR A 2 10.19 -11.68 -0.18
C THR A 2 8.89 -11.99 -0.94
N THR A 3 8.87 -13.03 -1.76
CA THR A 3 7.67 -13.41 -2.53
C THR A 3 6.44 -13.64 -1.64
N PHE A 4 6.61 -14.25 -0.47
CA PHE A 4 5.47 -14.43 0.46
C PHE A 4 5.00 -13.09 1.02
N MET A 5 5.88 -12.22 1.52
CA MET A 5 5.46 -10.91 2.06
C MET A 5 4.78 -10.05 1.01
N THR A 6 5.28 -10.09 -0.23
CA THR A 6 4.68 -9.38 -1.36
C THR A 6 3.25 -9.88 -1.61
N ASN A 7 3.07 -11.20 -1.78
CA ASN A 7 1.76 -11.77 -2.13
C ASN A 7 0.75 -11.74 -0.98
N TRP A 8 1.22 -11.93 0.26
CA TRP A 8 0.40 -11.77 1.46
C TRP A 8 0.01 -10.30 1.66
N GLY A 9 0.97 -9.39 1.47
CA GLY A 9 0.72 -7.95 1.46
C GLY A 9 -0.39 -7.58 0.50
N TYR A 10 -0.38 -8.09 -0.74
CA TYR A 10 -1.47 -7.86 -1.70
C TYR A 10 -2.83 -8.36 -1.21
N THR A 11 -2.87 -9.52 -0.54
CA THR A 11 -4.11 -10.04 0.05
C THR A 11 -4.65 -9.13 1.15
N MET A 12 -3.75 -8.44 1.86
CA MET A 12 -4.08 -7.49 2.93
C MET A 12 -4.19 -6.05 2.45
N GLN A 13 -3.96 -5.78 1.17
CA GLN A 13 -3.81 -4.42 0.61
C GLN A 13 -2.77 -3.59 1.35
N GLN A 14 -1.62 -4.21 1.61
CA GLN A 14 -0.49 -3.63 2.32
C GLN A 14 0.77 -3.80 1.47
N SER A 15 1.52 -2.72 1.30
CA SER A 15 2.80 -2.73 0.59
C SER A 15 3.95 -2.82 1.58
N TYR A 16 4.57 -4.00 1.66
CA TYR A 16 5.70 -4.23 2.54
C TYR A 16 7.02 -3.99 1.81
N GLN A 17 7.83 -3.07 2.31
CA GLN A 17 9.19 -2.88 1.84
C GLN A 17 10.16 -3.70 2.68
N ALA A 18 11.10 -4.39 2.01
CA ALA A 18 12.13 -5.19 2.67
C ALA A 18 13.31 -4.31 3.10
N PHE A 19 13.84 -4.59 4.29
CA PHE A 19 15.03 -3.93 4.82
C PHE A 19 16.06 -4.95 5.28
N SER A 20 17.31 -4.51 5.36
CA SER A 20 18.47 -5.33 5.72
C SER A 20 19.50 -4.48 6.46
N PRO A 21 20.55 -5.05 7.05
CA PRO A 21 21.61 -4.26 7.67
C PRO A 21 22.30 -3.29 6.69
N GLN A 22 22.40 -3.67 5.41
CA GLN A 22 23.02 -2.86 4.36
C GLN A 22 22.08 -1.78 3.80
N ASN A 23 20.76 -1.99 3.94
CA ASN A 23 19.73 -1.04 3.57
C ASN A 23 18.66 -0.97 4.68
N PRO A 24 18.94 -0.27 5.79
CA PRO A 24 18.04 -0.19 6.92
C PRO A 24 16.84 0.71 6.61
N GLY A 25 15.70 0.40 7.23
CA GLY A 25 14.48 1.20 7.18
C GLY A 25 14.23 1.94 8.48
N HIS A 26 13.28 2.86 8.46
CA HIS A 26 12.85 3.59 9.64
C HIS A 26 11.36 3.34 9.91
N PHE A 27 11.05 2.91 11.14
CA PHE A 27 9.71 2.69 11.64
C PHE A 27 9.52 3.53 12.91
N ARG A 28 8.82 4.66 12.84
CA ARG A 28 8.49 5.53 13.99
C ARG A 28 9.71 5.82 14.89
N GLY A 29 10.82 6.21 14.26
CA GLY A 29 12.10 6.50 14.96
C GLY A 29 12.94 5.27 15.31
N ILE A 30 12.47 4.05 15.06
CA ILE A 30 13.23 2.81 15.20
C ILE A 30 13.90 2.48 13.87
N THR A 31 15.22 2.34 13.85
CA THR A 31 15.95 1.84 12.67
C THR A 31 15.82 0.31 12.61
N ILE A 32 15.31 -0.24 11.51
CA ILE A 32 15.09 -1.68 11.34
C ILE A 32 16.00 -2.22 10.24
N PRO A 33 16.72 -3.34 10.44
CA PRO A 33 16.77 -4.16 11.66
C PRO A 33 17.83 -3.70 12.68
N THR A 34 18.73 -2.78 12.33
CA THR A 34 19.94 -2.53 13.12
C THR A 34 19.72 -1.83 14.46
N GLY A 35 18.63 -1.07 14.59
CA GLY A 35 18.27 -0.34 15.79
C GLY A 35 17.87 -1.24 16.96
N VAL A 36 17.40 -2.46 16.67
CA VAL A 36 16.91 -3.41 17.68
C VAL A 36 17.98 -4.36 18.22
N TYR A 37 19.24 -4.20 17.78
CA TYR A 37 20.37 -4.97 18.30
C TYR A 37 20.68 -4.59 19.75
N PRO A 38 21.42 -5.43 20.51
CA PRO A 38 21.75 -5.17 21.92
C PRO A 38 22.37 -3.81 22.19
N ASN A 39 23.20 -3.32 21.26
CA ASN A 39 23.87 -2.01 21.34
C ASN A 39 23.23 -0.97 20.41
N GLY A 40 22.04 -1.28 19.87
CA GLY A 40 21.29 -0.35 19.05
C GLY A 40 20.57 0.71 19.91
N PRO A 41 20.13 1.83 19.31
CA PRO A 41 19.42 2.90 20.00
C PRO A 41 18.08 2.47 20.62
N THR A 42 17.46 1.41 20.11
CA THR A 42 16.14 0.91 20.58
C THR A 42 16.13 -0.62 20.64
N PRO A 43 16.84 -1.25 21.61
CA PRO A 43 17.00 -2.70 21.67
C PRO A 43 15.66 -3.44 21.67
N LEU A 44 15.66 -4.65 21.08
CA LEU A 44 14.48 -5.50 21.02
C LEU A 44 13.94 -5.81 22.42
N ALA A 45 12.63 -5.66 22.61
CA ALA A 45 11.90 -6.20 23.74
C ALA A 45 10.71 -7.03 23.25
N ILE A 46 10.31 -8.05 24.02
CA ILE A 46 9.23 -8.97 23.65
C ILE A 46 8.04 -8.85 24.59
N ASN A 47 6.86 -8.59 24.04
CA ASN A 47 5.57 -8.37 24.69
C ASN A 47 5.48 -7.12 25.57
N GLU A 48 6.53 -6.78 26.32
CA GLU A 48 6.56 -5.63 27.22
C GLU A 48 7.92 -4.91 27.21
N PRO A 49 7.97 -3.58 27.48
CA PRO A 49 9.19 -2.77 27.38
C PRO A 49 10.40 -3.29 28.17
N ALA A 50 10.17 -3.83 29.38
CA ALA A 50 11.23 -4.29 30.27
C ALA A 50 11.84 -5.64 29.85
N ASN A 51 11.13 -6.41 29.01
CA ASN A 51 11.56 -7.74 28.58
C ASN A 51 12.54 -7.66 27.40
N LYS A 52 13.72 -7.08 27.64
CA LYS A 52 14.80 -6.91 26.67
C LYS A 52 15.32 -8.28 26.20
N GLN A 53 15.53 -8.40 24.89
CA GLN A 53 16.02 -9.60 24.24
C GLN A 53 17.21 -9.28 23.34
N THR A 54 18.06 -10.28 23.12
CA THR A 54 19.18 -10.15 22.18
C THR A 54 18.71 -10.44 20.76
N ALA A 55 19.12 -9.62 19.80
CA ALA A 55 18.85 -9.83 18.38
C ALA A 55 20.11 -9.57 17.54
N THR A 56 20.25 -10.30 16.44
CA THR A 56 21.28 -10.08 15.43
C THR A 56 20.73 -10.44 14.07
N TRP A 57 21.32 -9.90 13.01
CA TRP A 57 21.07 -10.42 11.67
C TRP A 57 21.77 -11.77 11.46
N SER A 58 21.17 -12.64 10.67
CA SER A 58 21.72 -13.90 10.20
C SER A 58 21.14 -14.21 8.83
N ASP A 59 21.98 -14.52 7.84
CA ASP A 59 21.50 -14.78 6.48
C ASP A 59 20.80 -16.14 6.35
N ASP A 60 21.12 -17.10 7.22
CA ASP A 60 20.59 -18.47 7.18
C ASP A 60 19.77 -18.86 8.44
N GLY A 61 19.68 -17.96 9.42
CA GLY A 61 18.97 -18.18 10.68
C GLY A 61 19.76 -18.93 11.74
N THR A 62 21.01 -19.30 11.45
CA THR A 62 21.94 -19.84 12.44
C THR A 62 22.58 -18.72 13.25
N GLY A 63 22.97 -19.01 14.48
CA GLY A 63 23.59 -18.01 15.35
C GLY A 63 23.54 -18.38 16.83
N PRO A 64 23.84 -17.41 17.71
CA PRO A 64 23.89 -17.64 19.15
C PRO A 64 22.55 -18.14 19.72
N LYS A 65 22.64 -18.94 20.78
CA LYS A 65 21.47 -19.32 21.58
C LYS A 65 20.92 -18.11 22.33
N ASN A 66 19.62 -18.15 22.63
CA ASN A 66 18.88 -17.08 23.32
C ASN A 66 18.96 -15.72 22.61
N THR A 67 19.16 -15.75 21.30
CA THR A 67 19.19 -14.60 20.41
C THR A 67 18.16 -14.78 19.30
N TYR A 68 17.45 -13.72 18.96
CA TYR A 68 16.62 -13.65 17.76
C TYR A 68 17.52 -13.41 16.55
N ASN A 69 17.80 -14.48 15.79
CA ASN A 69 18.59 -14.42 14.57
C ASN A 69 17.68 -14.00 13.41
N ILE A 70 17.62 -12.70 13.14
CA ILE A 70 16.75 -12.07 12.15
C ILE A 70 17.26 -12.41 10.75
N VAL A 71 16.39 -12.99 9.93
CA VAL A 71 16.67 -13.39 8.54
C VAL A 71 15.97 -12.50 7.50
N ALA A 72 14.96 -11.74 7.92
CA ALA A 72 14.29 -10.76 7.08
C ALA A 72 13.54 -9.73 7.93
N SER A 73 13.44 -8.50 7.43
CA SER A 73 12.60 -7.47 8.03
C SER A 73 11.79 -6.73 6.97
N TYR A 74 10.59 -6.29 7.35
CA TYR A 74 9.68 -5.58 6.45
C TYR A 74 8.94 -4.49 7.20
N ILE A 75 8.72 -3.34 6.54
CA ILE A 75 7.87 -2.27 7.07
C ILE A 75 6.72 -2.05 6.09
N TYR A 76 5.50 -1.92 6.63
CA TYR A 76 4.34 -1.39 5.91
C TYR A 76 4.13 0.07 6.30
N HIS A 77 4.30 0.95 5.32
CA HIS A 77 3.95 2.35 5.39
C HIS A 77 2.52 2.51 4.86
N ASN A 78 1.62 3.18 5.58
CA ASN A 78 0.35 3.54 4.96
C ASN A 78 0.56 4.64 3.92
N ASP A 79 -0.30 4.65 2.91
CA ASP A 79 -0.14 5.37 1.64
C ASP A 79 -0.34 6.91 1.74
N LEU A 80 -0.16 7.51 2.92
CA LEU A 80 0.07 8.96 3.08
C LEU A 80 1.52 9.26 3.52
N GLY A 81 2.36 8.23 3.68
CA GLY A 81 3.71 8.37 4.27
C GLY A 81 3.71 8.91 5.71
N ALA A 82 2.52 9.09 6.30
CA ALA A 82 2.34 9.81 7.57
C ALA A 82 2.43 8.88 8.77
N ILE A 83 2.18 7.57 8.60
CA ILE A 83 2.14 6.62 9.70
C ILE A 83 2.71 5.27 9.27
N ASP A 84 3.87 4.90 9.80
CA ASP A 84 4.31 3.50 9.74
C ASP A 84 3.35 2.64 10.56
N VAL A 85 2.74 1.62 9.96
CA VAL A 85 1.64 0.90 10.64
C VAL A 85 2.17 -0.35 11.33
N TYR A 86 2.97 -1.14 10.61
CA TYR A 86 3.55 -2.38 11.12
C TYR A 86 4.98 -2.57 10.64
N ALA A 87 5.85 -3.03 11.53
CA ALA A 87 7.14 -3.61 11.18
C ALA A 87 7.17 -5.09 11.58
N TYR A 88 7.67 -5.94 10.68
CA TYR A 88 7.86 -7.37 10.90
C TYR A 88 9.34 -7.71 10.97
N LEU A 89 9.68 -8.60 11.90
CA LEU A 89 10.98 -9.28 11.95
C LEU A 89 10.73 -10.79 11.85
N PHE A 90 11.35 -11.44 10.88
CA PHE A 90 11.36 -12.90 10.76
C PHE A 90 12.68 -13.40 11.31
N ALA A 91 12.64 -14.22 12.34
CA ALA A 91 13.83 -14.63 13.07
C ALA A 91 13.79 -16.09 13.51
N PHE A 92 14.96 -16.67 13.75
CA PHE A 92 15.08 -17.93 14.47
C PHE A 92 15.48 -17.67 15.91
N TYR A 93 14.66 -18.13 16.86
CA TYR A 93 14.97 -18.12 18.28
C TYR A 93 15.19 -19.55 18.75
N ASN A 94 16.42 -19.88 19.17
CA ASN A 94 16.81 -21.24 19.55
C ASN A 94 16.45 -22.30 18.48
N GLY A 95 16.69 -21.96 17.20
CA GLY A 95 16.40 -22.82 16.04
C GLY A 95 14.92 -22.92 15.66
N LYS A 96 14.01 -22.24 16.37
CA LYS A 96 12.59 -22.20 16.03
C LYS A 96 12.27 -20.93 15.24
N PRO A 97 11.59 -21.02 14.07
CA PRO A 97 11.16 -19.84 13.34
C PRO A 97 10.07 -19.10 14.12
N VAL A 98 10.25 -17.80 14.31
CA VAL A 98 9.32 -16.87 14.97
C VAL A 98 9.13 -15.64 14.08
N ALA A 99 7.88 -15.33 13.76
CA ALA A 99 7.53 -14.07 13.09
C ALA A 99 7.07 -13.07 14.15
N LEU A 100 7.82 -11.98 14.29
CA LEU A 100 7.56 -10.90 15.22
C LEU A 100 6.93 -9.72 14.49
N VAL A 101 6.04 -9.00 15.15
CA VAL A 101 5.42 -7.77 14.65
C VAL A 101 5.39 -6.70 15.73
N THR A 102 5.59 -5.46 15.34
CA THR A 102 5.27 -4.28 16.16
C THR A 102 4.35 -3.34 15.40
N GLY A 103 3.46 -2.69 16.15
CA GLY A 103 2.66 -1.55 15.71
C GLY A 103 2.77 -0.40 16.72
N GLN A 104 3.86 -0.38 17.51
CA GLN A 104 4.11 0.60 18.56
C GLN A 104 4.05 2.03 17.99
N THR A 105 3.22 2.91 18.58
CA THR A 105 2.99 4.29 18.12
C THR A 105 3.91 5.31 18.77
N GLU A 106 4.35 5.05 19.99
CA GLU A 106 5.14 5.96 20.81
C GLU A 106 6.33 5.24 21.44
N GLY A 107 7.35 6.00 21.85
CA GLY A 107 8.42 5.47 22.69
C GLY A 107 7.88 4.97 24.04
N ASN A 108 8.72 4.23 24.77
CA ASN A 108 8.42 3.79 26.14
C ASN A 108 9.57 4.19 27.08
N SER A 109 9.31 4.10 28.39
CA SER A 109 10.28 4.47 29.43
C SER A 109 11.58 3.66 29.40
N GLU A 110 11.56 2.47 28.80
CA GLU A 110 12.73 1.59 28.68
C GLU A 110 13.58 1.86 27.43
N GLY A 111 13.10 2.73 26.54
CA GLY A 111 13.75 3.02 25.27
C GLY A 111 13.85 1.80 24.34
N THR A 112 12.95 0.83 24.45
CA THR A 112 12.99 -0.42 23.67
C THR A 112 12.04 -0.41 22.49
N ALA A 113 12.32 -1.22 21.47
CA ALA A 113 11.35 -1.55 20.44
C ALA A 113 10.55 -2.78 20.86
N VAL A 114 9.28 -2.61 21.22
CA VAL A 114 8.44 -3.72 21.70
C VAL A 114 7.83 -4.45 20.52
N PHE A 115 8.26 -5.69 20.33
CA PHE A 115 7.68 -6.64 19.39
C PHE A 115 6.91 -7.73 20.13
N LYS A 116 6.03 -8.41 19.41
CA LYS A 116 5.39 -9.64 19.89
C LYS A 116 5.34 -10.65 18.75
N GLU A 117 5.17 -11.92 19.07
CA GLU A 117 4.86 -12.89 18.04
C GLU A 117 3.57 -12.49 17.32
N THR A 118 3.55 -12.58 16.00
CA THR A 118 2.37 -12.21 15.22
C THR A 118 1.18 -13.10 15.56
N ALA A 119 0.04 -12.47 15.78
CA ALA A 119 -1.24 -13.17 15.91
C ALA A 119 -1.80 -13.58 14.53
N ASN A 120 -1.20 -13.13 13.42
CA ASN A 120 -1.66 -13.48 12.08
C ASN A 120 -1.29 -14.94 11.77
N PRO A 121 -2.27 -15.86 11.66
CA PRO A 121 -2.00 -17.28 11.47
C PRO A 121 -1.31 -17.56 10.13
N ASP A 122 -1.52 -16.71 9.14
CA ASP A 122 -0.98 -16.89 7.80
C ASP A 122 0.51 -16.56 7.75
N VAL A 123 0.90 -15.46 8.40
CA VAL A 123 2.31 -15.07 8.52
C VAL A 123 3.09 -16.11 9.34
N LYS A 124 2.52 -16.55 10.48
CA LYS A 124 3.12 -17.58 11.33
C LYS A 124 3.30 -18.89 10.58
N ALA A 125 2.25 -19.39 9.93
CA ALA A 125 2.31 -20.66 9.20
C ALA A 125 3.23 -20.58 7.97
N ALA A 126 3.20 -19.47 7.23
CA ALA A 126 4.04 -19.29 6.05
C ALA A 126 5.52 -19.26 6.43
N PHE A 127 5.91 -18.51 7.46
CA PHE A 127 7.31 -18.47 7.87
C PHE A 127 7.81 -19.83 8.36
N ALA A 128 7.01 -20.54 9.17
CA ALA A 128 7.36 -21.89 9.61
C ALA A 128 7.54 -22.87 8.43
N GLN A 129 6.69 -22.79 7.40
CA GLN A 129 6.80 -23.61 6.19
C GLN A 129 8.07 -23.28 5.38
N ILE A 130 8.34 -21.98 5.17
CA ILE A 130 9.51 -21.51 4.42
C ILE A 130 10.79 -21.90 5.15
N ALA A 131 10.84 -21.70 6.47
CA ALA A 131 11.97 -22.07 7.32
C ALA A 131 12.24 -23.59 7.30
N ALA A 132 11.20 -24.41 7.14
CA ALA A 132 11.34 -25.87 6.98
C ALA A 132 11.73 -26.31 5.56
N GLY A 133 12.03 -25.39 4.64
CA GLY A 133 12.38 -25.71 3.26
C GLY A 133 11.21 -26.22 2.41
N LYS A 134 9.97 -26.11 2.88
CA LYS A 134 8.75 -26.62 2.19
C LYS A 134 8.16 -25.61 1.19
N GLY A 135 8.94 -24.58 0.82
CA GLY A 135 8.49 -23.52 -0.07
C GLY A 135 7.42 -22.59 0.53
N ILE A 136 6.84 -21.75 -0.32
CA ILE A 136 5.79 -20.80 0.05
C ILE A 136 4.44 -21.53 0.09
N PRO A 137 3.54 -21.26 1.05
CA PRO A 137 2.19 -21.84 1.04
C PRO A 137 1.49 -21.61 -0.30
N ALA A 138 0.82 -22.64 -0.83
CA ALA A 138 0.21 -22.61 -2.17
C ALA A 138 -0.71 -21.38 -2.38
N LYS A 139 -1.46 -20.98 -1.35
CA LYS A 139 -2.32 -19.79 -1.36
C LYS A 139 -1.59 -18.45 -1.59
N TYR A 140 -0.27 -18.41 -1.44
CA TYR A 140 0.61 -17.26 -1.68
C TYR A 140 1.75 -17.59 -2.64
N ALA A 141 1.77 -18.77 -3.25
CA ALA A 141 2.81 -19.17 -4.21
C ALA A 141 2.74 -18.33 -5.49
N SER A 142 1.56 -17.79 -5.80
CA SER A 142 1.32 -16.82 -6.87
C SER A 142 0.64 -15.58 -6.31
N PRO A 143 0.90 -14.38 -6.86
CA PRO A 143 0.19 -13.18 -6.46
C PRO A 143 -1.31 -13.36 -6.75
N LYS A 144 -2.17 -13.12 -5.76
CA LYS A 144 -3.64 -13.13 -5.98
C LYS A 144 -4.09 -11.97 -6.87
N GLN A 145 -3.31 -10.89 -6.93
CA GLN A 145 -3.36 -9.87 -7.97
C GLN A 145 -2.04 -9.10 -7.96
N LYS A 146 -1.22 -9.27 -9.00
CA LYS A 146 -0.14 -8.31 -9.32
C LYS A 146 -0.80 -7.29 -10.23
N VAL A 147 -0.89 -6.06 -9.79
CA VAL A 147 -1.40 -4.98 -10.62
C VAL A 147 -0.27 -4.57 -11.56
N GLU A 148 -0.24 -5.20 -12.72
CA GLU A 148 0.56 -4.77 -13.87
C GLU A 148 -0.23 -3.73 -14.67
N ALA A 149 0.46 -2.92 -15.48
CA ALA A 149 -0.20 -2.11 -16.51
C ALA A 149 -1.12 -3.05 -17.31
N ASN A 150 -2.39 -2.67 -17.45
CA ASN A 150 -3.44 -3.43 -18.17
C ASN A 150 -4.13 -4.57 -17.38
N THR A 151 -3.93 -4.64 -16.06
CA THR A 151 -4.76 -5.51 -15.21
C THR A 151 -6.23 -5.08 -15.30
N LYS A 152 -7.14 -6.02 -15.55
CA LYS A 152 -8.58 -5.74 -15.58
C LYS A 152 -9.03 -5.13 -14.26
N MET A 153 -9.66 -3.97 -14.32
CA MET A 153 -10.10 -3.23 -13.14
C MET A 153 -11.26 -3.95 -12.44
N THR A 154 -11.17 -4.03 -11.12
CA THR A 154 -12.30 -4.45 -10.27
C THR A 154 -12.97 -3.22 -9.65
N THR A 155 -14.25 -3.32 -9.34
CA THR A 155 -14.99 -2.23 -8.68
C THR A 155 -14.34 -1.80 -7.37
N ASP A 156 -13.91 -2.74 -6.52
CA ASP A 156 -13.26 -2.44 -5.24
C ASP A 156 -11.97 -1.64 -5.43
N LEU A 157 -11.14 -2.03 -6.40
CA LEU A 157 -9.90 -1.34 -6.69
C LEU A 157 -10.17 0.04 -7.30
N ALA A 158 -11.16 0.14 -8.19
CA ALA A 158 -11.54 1.42 -8.80
C ALA A 158 -12.02 2.43 -7.75
N LEU A 159 -12.88 2.00 -6.81
CA LEU A 159 -13.37 2.83 -5.72
C LEU A 159 -12.25 3.25 -4.75
N ARG A 160 -11.26 2.39 -4.52
CA ARG A 160 -10.07 2.74 -3.74
C ARG A 160 -9.23 3.79 -4.42
N VAL A 161 -8.98 3.67 -5.72
CA VAL A 161 -8.23 4.69 -6.49
C VAL A 161 -8.98 6.02 -6.45
N PHE A 162 -10.29 6.02 -6.70
CA PHE A 162 -11.14 7.20 -6.61
C PHE A 162 -11.03 7.89 -5.25
N TRP A 163 -11.24 7.14 -4.16
CA TRP A 163 -11.11 7.66 -2.79
C TRP A 163 -9.73 8.25 -2.53
N SER A 164 -8.68 7.57 -2.99
CA SER A 164 -7.28 7.98 -2.80
C SER A 164 -6.96 9.26 -3.55
N ALA A 165 -7.41 9.39 -4.80
CA ALA A 165 -7.25 10.60 -5.59
C ALA A 165 -7.96 11.79 -4.93
N LYS A 166 -9.21 11.62 -4.49
CA LYS A 166 -9.94 12.69 -3.79
C LYS A 166 -9.30 13.08 -2.47
N LYS A 167 -8.74 12.12 -1.71
CA LYS A 167 -7.96 12.41 -0.49
C LYS A 167 -6.63 13.11 -0.78
N ALA A 168 -6.00 12.85 -1.92
CA ALA A 168 -4.78 13.54 -2.34
C ALA A 168 -5.08 14.99 -2.74
N GLU A 169 -6.23 15.26 -3.34
CA GLU A 169 -6.71 16.63 -3.62
C GLU A 169 -7.12 17.39 -2.34
N ASP A 170 -7.88 16.73 -1.47
CA ASP A 170 -8.36 17.29 -0.20
C ASP A 170 -8.34 16.21 0.90
N ALA A 171 -7.42 16.36 1.85
CA ALA A 171 -7.27 15.43 2.98
C ALA A 171 -8.55 15.31 3.83
N ASN A 172 -9.40 16.34 3.86
CA ASN A 172 -10.65 16.35 4.63
C ASN A 172 -11.84 15.74 3.86
N TRP A 173 -11.64 15.35 2.60
CA TRP A 173 -12.72 14.84 1.77
C TRP A 173 -13.36 13.58 2.37
N GLY A 174 -14.67 13.60 2.63
CA GLY A 174 -15.41 12.51 3.27
C GLY A 174 -16.50 11.91 2.38
N LEU A 175 -17.08 10.80 2.86
CA LEU A 175 -18.20 10.12 2.18
C LEU A 175 -19.39 11.03 1.92
N ASP A 176 -19.63 12.04 2.76
CA ASP A 176 -20.74 12.99 2.62
C ASP A 176 -20.65 13.82 1.34
N ASN A 177 -19.45 13.93 0.74
CA ASN A 177 -19.25 14.59 -0.55
C ASN A 177 -19.64 13.72 -1.74
N VAL A 178 -19.94 12.44 -1.52
CA VAL A 178 -20.34 11.50 -2.57
C VAL A 178 -21.84 11.33 -2.52
N THR A 179 -22.54 11.62 -3.60
CA THR A 179 -24.00 11.38 -3.66
C THR A 179 -24.31 10.15 -4.50
N ARG A 180 -23.62 9.99 -5.62
CA ARG A 180 -23.72 8.87 -6.55
C ARG A 180 -22.38 8.67 -7.23
N LEU A 181 -22.07 7.44 -7.65
CA LEU A 181 -20.90 7.10 -8.44
C LEU A 181 -21.28 6.26 -9.65
N TYR A 182 -20.54 6.47 -10.74
CA TYR A 182 -20.49 5.56 -11.88
C TYR A 182 -19.05 5.05 -12.05
N PHE A 183 -18.92 3.87 -12.63
CA PHE A 183 -17.63 3.27 -12.96
C PHE A 183 -17.65 2.80 -14.41
N HIS A 184 -16.76 3.38 -15.21
CA HIS A 184 -16.67 3.13 -16.65
C HIS A 184 -15.25 2.74 -17.06
N ASP A 185 -15.16 1.84 -18.04
CA ASP A 185 -13.97 1.69 -18.85
C ASP A 185 -14.04 2.76 -19.95
N VAL A 186 -13.08 3.69 -19.95
CA VAL A 186 -12.99 4.78 -20.92
C VAL A 186 -11.81 4.60 -21.86
N SER A 187 -11.23 3.40 -21.91
CA SER A 187 -10.07 3.07 -22.73
C SER A 187 -10.31 3.40 -24.20
N ASN A 188 -9.45 4.23 -24.78
CA ASN A 188 -9.52 4.66 -26.17
C ASN A 188 -10.82 5.43 -26.53
N HIS A 189 -11.56 5.94 -25.54
CA HIS A 189 -12.67 6.86 -25.77
C HIS A 189 -12.17 8.31 -25.75
N HIS A 190 -12.88 9.19 -26.47
CA HIS A 190 -12.66 10.62 -26.38
C HIS A 190 -12.87 11.11 -24.94
N VAL A 191 -12.03 12.05 -24.51
CA VAL A 191 -12.11 12.62 -23.15
C VAL A 191 -13.43 13.39 -22.96
N TYR A 192 -13.89 14.07 -24.01
CA TYR A 192 -15.20 14.72 -24.07
C TYR A 192 -15.93 14.34 -25.36
N ASP A 193 -17.25 14.26 -25.29
CA ASP A 193 -18.13 14.09 -26.46
C ASP A 193 -18.36 15.46 -27.13
N ASN A 194 -17.35 15.95 -27.85
CA ASN A 194 -17.34 17.25 -28.51
C ASN A 194 -16.40 17.24 -29.74
N ASP A 195 -16.86 17.83 -30.85
CA ASP A 195 -16.11 17.98 -32.11
C ASP A 195 -14.84 18.83 -32.00
N THR A 196 -14.69 19.66 -30.96
CA THR A 196 -13.51 20.53 -30.79
C THR A 196 -12.38 19.91 -29.96
N ILE A 197 -12.60 18.76 -29.31
CA ILE A 197 -11.60 18.12 -28.44
C ILE A 197 -11.30 16.72 -28.97
N ASP A 198 -10.11 16.53 -29.51
CA ASP A 198 -9.69 15.26 -30.13
C ASP A 198 -8.91 14.34 -29.19
N ALA A 199 -8.64 14.79 -27.97
CA ALA A 199 -7.95 14.00 -26.95
C ALA A 199 -8.68 12.68 -26.65
N VAL A 200 -7.91 11.60 -26.62
CA VAL A 200 -8.38 10.23 -26.36
C VAL A 200 -7.69 9.67 -25.13
N PHE A 201 -8.44 9.01 -24.26
CA PHE A 201 -7.86 8.30 -23.13
C PHE A 201 -6.97 7.14 -23.62
N PRO A 202 -5.77 6.96 -23.03
CA PRO A 202 -4.95 5.80 -23.31
C PRO A 202 -5.70 4.48 -23.02
N ALA A 203 -5.22 3.38 -23.60
CA ALA A 203 -5.74 2.06 -23.27
C ALA A 203 -5.63 1.75 -21.77
N ASN A 204 -6.56 0.96 -21.24
CA ASN A 204 -6.65 0.56 -19.83
C ASN A 204 -6.86 1.75 -18.87
N THR A 205 -7.59 2.76 -19.33
CA THR A 205 -8.00 3.91 -18.52
C THR A 205 -9.44 3.71 -18.05
N TYR A 206 -9.64 3.93 -16.76
CA TYR A 206 -10.92 3.77 -16.10
C TYR A 206 -11.33 5.09 -15.48
N MET A 207 -12.63 5.31 -15.35
CA MET A 207 -13.16 6.51 -14.71
C MET A 207 -14.15 6.13 -13.62
N VAL A 208 -13.99 6.75 -12.44
CA VAL A 208 -14.97 6.72 -11.36
C VAL A 208 -15.34 8.15 -11.01
N GLY A 209 -16.64 8.44 -11.00
CA GLY A 209 -17.09 9.82 -10.90
C GLY A 209 -18.57 9.95 -10.56
N GLN A 210 -18.98 11.15 -10.17
CA GLN A 210 -20.39 11.47 -9.91
C GLN A 210 -21.14 11.88 -11.19
N SER A 211 -20.40 12.11 -12.27
CA SER A 211 -20.88 12.45 -13.61
C SER A 211 -20.05 11.71 -14.68
N ILE A 212 -20.25 12.08 -15.96
CA ILE A 212 -19.34 11.72 -17.06
C ILE A 212 -18.52 12.98 -17.37
N ALA A 213 -17.23 12.98 -17.05
CA ALA A 213 -16.25 14.05 -17.31
C ALA A 213 -16.51 15.42 -16.61
N GLY A 214 -16.98 15.40 -15.37
CA GLY A 214 -17.09 16.57 -14.48
C GLY A 214 -15.89 16.71 -13.51
N ALA A 215 -15.79 17.86 -12.84
CA ALA A 215 -14.67 18.21 -11.94
C ALA A 215 -14.46 17.27 -10.73
N ASN A 216 -15.38 16.33 -10.48
CA ASN A 216 -15.29 15.34 -9.41
C ASN A 216 -14.99 13.93 -9.91
N ASP A 217 -14.79 13.75 -11.21
CA ASP A 217 -14.55 12.45 -11.81
C ASP A 217 -13.05 12.19 -11.89
N VAL A 218 -12.65 10.97 -11.53
CA VAL A 218 -11.26 10.54 -11.47
C VAL A 218 -11.06 9.55 -12.60
N ALA A 219 -10.34 9.97 -13.65
CA ALA A 219 -9.83 9.09 -14.70
C ALA A 219 -8.43 8.59 -14.31
N PHE A 220 -8.16 7.29 -14.46
CA PHE A 220 -6.91 6.72 -13.98
C PHE A 220 -6.50 5.43 -14.70
N GLN A 221 -5.20 5.14 -14.63
CA GLN A 221 -4.58 3.86 -15.00
C GLN A 221 -3.84 3.29 -13.81
N LEU A 222 -3.91 1.98 -13.61
CA LEU A 222 -3.06 1.33 -12.64
C LEU A 222 -1.64 1.20 -13.19
N ILE A 223 -0.66 1.61 -12.40
CA ILE A 223 0.76 1.50 -12.74
C ILE A 223 1.55 0.65 -11.74
N GLY A 224 0.89 0.17 -10.68
CA GLY A 224 1.46 -0.74 -9.70
C GLY A 224 0.43 -1.14 -8.65
N ASN A 225 0.85 -1.95 -7.68
CA ASN A 225 -0.06 -2.55 -6.69
C ASN A 225 -0.70 -1.55 -5.74
N ASN A 226 -0.03 -0.42 -5.50
CA ASN A 226 -0.52 0.67 -4.66
C ASN A 226 -0.36 2.02 -5.37
N LYS A 227 -0.28 2.03 -6.71
CA LYS A 227 -0.09 3.27 -7.46
C LYS A 227 -0.97 3.33 -8.69
N ALA A 228 -1.58 4.49 -8.90
CA ALA A 228 -2.31 4.83 -10.11
C ALA A 228 -1.75 6.12 -10.71
N LYS A 229 -1.78 6.21 -12.04
CA LYS A 229 -1.72 7.49 -12.74
C LYS A 229 -3.13 8.06 -12.79
N VAL A 230 -3.32 9.26 -12.29
CA VAL A 230 -4.60 9.96 -12.26
C VAL A 230 -4.53 11.16 -13.21
N TYR A 231 -5.54 11.26 -14.07
CA TYR A 231 -5.73 12.37 -15.00
C TYR A 231 -6.76 13.32 -14.39
N TYR A 232 -6.29 14.47 -13.90
CA TYR A 232 -7.18 15.51 -13.39
C TYR A 232 -7.68 16.35 -14.55
N LEU A 233 -8.90 16.05 -14.99
CA LEU A 233 -9.50 16.68 -16.15
C LEU A 233 -10.19 17.99 -15.76
N PRO A 234 -10.10 19.05 -16.59
CA PRO A 234 -10.81 20.29 -16.34
C PRO A 234 -12.33 20.06 -16.39
N GLY A 235 -13.11 20.69 -15.51
CA GLY A 235 -14.57 20.61 -15.63
C GLY A 235 -15.05 21.21 -16.95
N SER A 236 -16.07 20.62 -17.59
CA SER A 236 -16.61 21.07 -18.88
C SER A 236 -17.05 22.55 -18.92
N PHE A 237 -17.33 23.16 -17.77
CA PHE A 237 -17.71 24.57 -17.63
C PHE A 237 -16.52 25.56 -17.55
N MET A 238 -15.27 25.08 -17.45
CA MET A 238 -14.07 25.93 -17.26
C MET A 238 -13.37 26.31 -18.59
N MET A 239 -13.86 25.83 -19.74
CA MET A 239 -13.14 25.92 -21.02
C MET A 239 -13.33 27.26 -21.77
N SER A 240 -13.93 28.29 -21.15
CA SER A 240 -14.27 29.54 -21.85
C SER A 240 -13.45 30.77 -21.43
N ALA A 241 -12.40 30.63 -20.62
CA ALA A 241 -11.66 31.78 -20.09
C ALA A 241 -10.17 31.88 -20.50
N ASP A 242 -9.44 30.76 -20.69
CA ASP A 242 -7.97 30.79 -20.76
C ASP A 242 -7.34 29.84 -21.82
N GLY A 243 -7.65 30.02 -23.11
CA GLY A 243 -6.96 29.34 -24.23
C GLY A 243 -7.80 28.33 -25.00
N ASP A 244 -7.16 27.61 -25.94
CA ASP A 244 -7.82 26.58 -26.76
C ASP A 244 -8.23 25.39 -25.88
N PRO A 245 -9.53 25.03 -25.82
CA PRO A 245 -10.01 23.87 -25.08
C PRO A 245 -9.23 22.58 -25.34
N ASN A 246 -8.80 22.34 -26.58
CA ASN A 246 -8.07 21.13 -26.94
C ASN A 246 -6.67 21.11 -26.33
N ASP A 247 -5.98 22.26 -26.33
CA ASP A 247 -4.65 22.39 -25.73
C ASP A 247 -4.70 22.19 -24.22
N ILE A 248 -5.73 22.71 -23.55
CA ILE A 248 -5.91 22.55 -22.10
C ILE A 248 -6.07 21.06 -21.74
N VAL A 249 -6.91 20.33 -22.49
CA VAL A 249 -7.15 18.90 -22.25
C VAL A 249 -5.91 18.07 -22.58
N ASN A 250 -5.26 18.34 -23.71
CA ASN A 250 -4.03 17.65 -24.09
C ASN A 250 -2.91 17.88 -23.05
N ASN A 251 -2.81 19.08 -22.50
CA ASN A 251 -1.87 19.38 -21.41
C ASN A 251 -2.20 18.57 -20.14
N ALA A 252 -3.46 18.52 -19.71
CA ALA A 252 -3.88 17.72 -18.56
C ALA A 252 -3.59 16.22 -18.78
N MET A 253 -3.85 15.71 -19.98
CA MET A 253 -3.58 14.32 -20.36
C MET A 253 -2.09 13.97 -20.41
N ALA A 254 -1.22 14.95 -20.74
CA ALA A 254 0.22 14.77 -20.78
C ALA A 254 0.89 14.77 -19.39
N HIS A 255 0.19 15.27 -18.35
CA HIS A 255 0.74 15.42 -17.00
C HIS A 255 -0.07 14.70 -15.92
N PRO A 256 -0.28 13.38 -16.03
CA PRO A 256 -0.97 12.62 -14.99
C PRO A 256 -0.17 12.66 -13.69
N GLN A 257 -0.87 12.66 -12.57
CA GLN A 257 -0.27 12.58 -11.24
C GLN A 257 -0.17 11.13 -10.79
N GLU A 258 0.95 10.75 -10.20
CA GLU A 258 1.01 9.47 -9.48
C GLU A 258 0.34 9.61 -8.12
N VAL A 259 -0.67 8.77 -7.88
CA VAL A 259 -1.40 8.70 -6.62
C VAL A 259 -1.16 7.35 -5.99
N GLU A 260 -0.80 7.36 -4.70
CA GLU A 260 -0.76 6.14 -3.90
C GLU A 260 -2.19 5.70 -3.54
N ILE A 261 -2.48 4.42 -3.73
CA ILE A 261 -3.80 3.84 -3.47
C ILE A 261 -3.89 3.50 -1.99
N LEU A 262 -4.67 4.31 -1.26
CA LEU A 262 -4.90 4.15 0.16
C LEU A 262 -5.56 2.81 0.49
N ASN A 263 -5.18 2.27 1.66
CA ASN A 263 -6.00 1.27 2.32
C ASN A 263 -7.30 1.91 2.86
N VAL A 264 -8.37 1.80 2.08
CA VAL A 264 -9.73 2.21 2.46
C VAL A 264 -10.35 1.15 3.38
N ASP A 265 -10.81 1.58 4.56
CA ASP A 265 -11.49 0.71 5.50
C ASP A 265 -12.80 0.16 4.91
N THR A 266 -13.25 -0.97 5.46
CA THR A 266 -14.42 -1.69 4.92
C THR A 266 -15.70 -0.85 4.96
N ALA A 267 -15.92 -0.05 6.01
CA ALA A 267 -17.13 0.76 6.12
C ALA A 267 -17.15 1.88 5.06
N THR A 268 -16.02 2.54 4.85
CA THR A 268 -15.88 3.54 3.79
C THR A 268 -16.08 2.93 2.41
N LEU A 269 -15.42 1.78 2.14
CA LEU A 269 -15.54 1.11 0.85
C LEU A 269 -16.98 0.63 0.57
N ASP A 270 -17.65 0.07 1.57
CA ASP A 270 -19.05 -0.36 1.44
C ASP A 270 -19.98 0.85 1.25
N GLY A 271 -19.68 1.98 1.90
CA GLY A 271 -20.37 3.25 1.67
C GLY A 271 -20.22 3.77 0.24
N LEU A 272 -19.03 3.65 -0.36
CA LEU A 272 -18.80 3.99 -1.77
C LEU A 272 -19.55 3.04 -2.71
N LYS A 273 -19.51 1.72 -2.43
CA LYS A 273 -20.23 0.71 -3.21
C LYS A 273 -21.74 0.94 -3.19
N ALA A 274 -22.29 1.33 -2.04
CA ALA A 274 -23.71 1.65 -1.90
C ALA A 274 -24.13 2.87 -2.75
N LYS A 275 -23.18 3.75 -3.09
CA LYS A 275 -23.39 4.91 -3.96
C LYS A 275 -23.11 4.61 -5.42
N LEU A 276 -22.53 3.45 -5.74
CA LEU A 276 -22.31 3.01 -7.11
C LEU A 276 -23.66 2.68 -7.74
N ASN A 277 -24.05 3.50 -8.70
CA ASN A 277 -25.23 3.26 -9.51
C ASN A 277 -24.88 2.21 -10.56
N GLN A 278 -25.60 1.09 -10.55
CA GLN A 278 -25.60 0.16 -11.70
C GLN A 278 -26.36 0.78 -12.86
#